data_AF-A0AAU9X0I7-F1
#
_entry.id   AF-A0AAU9X0I7-F1
#
_cell.length_a   1.000
_cell.length_b   1.000
_cell.length_c   1.000
_cell.angle_alpha   90.00
_cell.angle_beta   90.00
_cell.angle_gamma   90.00
#
_symmetry.space_group_name_H-M   'P 1'
#
loop_
_entity.id
_entity.type
_entity.pdbx_description
1 polymer ?
#
loop_
_entity_poly.entity_id
_entity_poly.type
_entity_poly.pdbx_seq_one_letter_code
_entity_poly.pdbx_strand_id
1 'polypeptide(L)'
;QDDKVVQLIAAQGLRSPAVRSEYKTWLTGVVDRLNGIHHYRHKRNWQTLEYNMVPTKYFQQFLKDLKNPQPHSVRSQHHWRAPILCSFKRKVVYRFFYLGVIKHALAKQNIVTLKERASWNGHVLVAEHEKQGDADPVQALLAAKRKAHGAIPRARITCISNLIVGYGEGRATREIDVIWWPNLYHTSLVGKMSIRLFVSRVHLE
;
A
#
# COMPACT_ATOMS: atom_id res chain seq x y z
N GLN A 1 -12.62 -29.79 -19.23
CA GLN A 1 -12.46 -28.79 -20.31
C GLN A 1 -12.46 -27.43 -19.62
N ASP A 2 -11.35 -26.75 -19.35
CA ASP A 2 -10.01 -26.76 -19.91
C ASP A 2 -9.04 -26.45 -18.77
N ASP A 3 -8.17 -27.40 -18.41
CA ASP A 3 -7.05 -27.19 -17.49
C ASP A 3 -5.94 -26.41 -18.22
N LYS A 4 -6.30 -25.25 -18.79
CA LYS A 4 -5.29 -24.32 -19.31
C LYS A 4 -4.43 -23.93 -18.13
N VAL A 5 -3.20 -24.43 -18.11
CA VAL A 5 -2.13 -24.01 -17.23
C VAL A 5 -2.00 -22.49 -17.43
N VAL A 6 -2.68 -21.70 -16.60
CA VAL A 6 -2.60 -20.24 -16.67
C VAL A 6 -1.19 -19.88 -16.24
N GLN A 7 -0.31 -19.65 -17.21
CA GLN A 7 1.10 -19.39 -16.96
C GLN A 7 1.23 -18.25 -15.94
N LEU A 8 2.11 -18.46 -14.97
CA LEU A 8 2.47 -17.39 -14.04
C LEU A 8 3.03 -16.23 -14.86
N ILE A 9 2.53 -15.03 -14.57
CA ILE A 9 2.99 -13.83 -15.24
C ILE A 9 4.42 -13.55 -14.80
N ALA A 10 5.35 -13.64 -15.75
CA ALA A 10 6.75 -13.31 -15.51
C ALA A 10 6.92 -11.81 -15.32
N ALA A 11 7.81 -11.42 -14.40
CA ALA A 11 8.21 -10.04 -14.24
C ALA A 11 8.92 -9.57 -15.52
N GLN A 12 8.48 -8.44 -16.07
CA GLN A 12 8.95 -7.95 -17.36
C GLN A 12 9.05 -6.44 -17.36
N GLY A 13 10.15 -5.93 -17.93
CA GLY A 13 10.40 -4.51 -18.03
C GLY A 13 9.59 -3.86 -19.17
N LEU A 14 9.01 -2.69 -18.93
CA LEU A 14 8.45 -1.84 -19.97
C LEU A 14 9.57 -1.30 -20.85
N ARG A 15 9.40 -1.45 -22.18
CA ARG A 15 10.39 -1.00 -23.17
C ARG A 15 10.11 0.42 -23.68
N SER A 16 8.84 0.77 -23.88
CA SER A 16 8.43 2.08 -24.41
C SER A 16 8.49 3.18 -23.34
N PRO A 17 9.11 4.34 -23.62
CA PRO A 17 9.13 5.51 -22.72
C PRO A 17 7.73 6.03 -22.38
N ALA A 18 6.82 6.10 -23.37
CA ALA A 18 5.46 6.56 -23.17
C ALA A 18 4.72 5.67 -22.15
N VAL A 19 4.84 4.36 -22.31
CA VAL A 19 4.22 3.37 -21.42
C VAL A 19 4.84 3.40 -20.01
N ARG A 20 6.14 3.73 -19.89
CA ARG A 20 6.77 3.95 -18.57
C ARG A 20 6.21 5.17 -17.86
N SER A 21 5.89 6.24 -18.60
CA SER A 21 5.24 7.43 -18.05
C SER A 21 3.86 7.08 -17.50
N GLU A 22 3.03 6.39 -18.28
CA GLU A 22 1.71 5.92 -17.84
C GLU A 22 1.79 5.01 -16.60
N TYR A 23 2.79 4.12 -16.57
CA TYR A 23 3.06 3.26 -15.42
C TYR A 23 3.39 4.05 -14.15
N LYS A 24 4.19 5.12 -14.27
CA LYS A 24 4.49 6.00 -13.13
C LYS A 24 3.24 6.73 -12.64
N THR A 25 2.39 7.22 -13.54
CA THR A 25 1.10 7.82 -13.17
C THR A 25 0.20 6.81 -12.44
N TRP A 26 0.17 5.56 -12.91
CA TRP A 26 -0.53 4.48 -12.23
C TRP A 26 0.03 4.22 -10.82
N LEU A 27 1.36 4.17 -10.67
CA LEU A 27 2.01 4.05 -9.35
C LEU A 27 1.65 5.19 -8.42
N THR A 28 1.56 6.43 -8.91
CA THR A 28 1.15 7.59 -8.11
C THR A 28 -0.24 7.35 -7.51
N GLY A 29 -1.20 6.91 -8.33
CA GLY A 29 -2.54 6.57 -7.84
C GLY A 29 -2.57 5.40 -6.86
N VAL A 30 -1.65 4.44 -6.99
CA VAL A 30 -1.47 3.35 -6.01
C VAL A 30 -1.01 3.92 -4.67
N VAL A 31 -0.02 4.81 -4.68
CA VAL A 31 0.52 5.46 -3.47
C VAL A 31 -0.51 6.36 -2.82
N ASP A 32 -1.26 7.16 -3.58
CA ASP A 32 -2.32 8.01 -3.03
C ASP A 32 -3.40 7.19 -2.31
N ARG A 33 -3.83 6.08 -2.91
CA ARG A 33 -4.78 5.16 -2.27
C ARG A 33 -4.21 4.51 -1.01
N LEU A 34 -2.93 4.13 -1.03
CA LEU A 34 -2.25 3.62 0.16
C LEU A 34 -2.21 4.67 1.25
N ASN A 35 -1.87 5.91 0.94
CA ASN A 35 -1.88 7.02 1.89
C ASN A 35 -3.29 7.27 2.48
N GLY A 36 -4.33 7.09 1.66
CA GLY A 36 -5.73 7.21 2.07
C GLY A 36 -6.16 6.25 3.19
N ILE A 37 -5.50 5.09 3.35
CA ILE A 37 -5.87 4.11 4.39
C ILE A 37 -5.68 4.66 5.80
N HIS A 38 -4.83 5.68 5.96
CA HIS A 38 -4.57 6.32 7.23
C HIS A 38 -5.71 7.20 7.73
N HIS A 39 -6.77 7.40 6.92
CA HIS A 39 -7.90 8.24 7.29
C HIS A 39 -8.54 7.79 8.62
N TYR A 40 -8.79 8.76 9.52
CA TYR A 40 -9.25 8.51 10.89
C TYR A 40 -10.57 7.72 10.99
N ARG A 41 -11.42 7.79 9.96
CA ARG A 41 -12.69 7.02 9.89
C ARG A 41 -12.50 5.53 9.64
N HIS A 42 -11.33 5.07 9.20
CA HIS A 42 -11.10 3.65 8.99
C HIS A 42 -10.90 2.93 10.32
N LYS A 43 -11.84 2.05 10.67
CA LYS A 43 -11.83 1.29 11.93
C LYS A 43 -11.15 -0.09 11.84
N ARG A 44 -10.95 -0.62 10.62
CA ARG A 44 -10.39 -1.97 10.43
C ARG A 44 -8.87 -1.92 10.40
N ASN A 45 -8.21 -2.82 11.13
CA ASN A 45 -6.75 -2.90 11.11
C ASN A 45 -6.24 -3.52 9.80
N TRP A 46 -6.87 -4.59 9.33
CA TRP A 46 -6.60 -5.14 8.00
C TRP A 46 -7.35 -4.37 6.92
N GLN A 47 -6.59 -3.83 5.97
CA GLN A 47 -7.09 -3.10 4.81
C GLN A 47 -6.79 -3.90 3.54
N THR A 48 -7.73 -3.92 2.61
CA THR A 48 -7.53 -4.50 1.27
C THR A 48 -7.90 -3.44 0.25
N LEU A 49 -6.89 -2.96 -0.48
CA LEU A 49 -7.08 -2.03 -1.59
C LEU A 49 -7.22 -2.81 -2.87
N GLU A 50 -8.31 -2.59 -3.60
CA GLU A 50 -8.59 -3.28 -4.85
C GLU A 50 -8.39 -2.34 -6.04
N TYR A 51 -7.66 -2.83 -7.04
CA TYR A 51 -7.38 -2.16 -8.30
C TYR A 51 -7.90 -3.06 -9.43
N ASN A 52 -9.01 -2.64 -10.03
CA ASN A 52 -9.66 -3.36 -11.12
C ASN A 52 -9.04 -2.94 -12.47
N MET A 53 -9.14 -3.82 -13.47
CA MET A 53 -8.70 -3.56 -14.85
C MET A 53 -7.24 -3.07 -14.95
N VAL A 54 -6.37 -3.55 -14.08
CA VAL A 54 -4.95 -3.20 -14.10
C VAL A 54 -4.31 -3.85 -15.33
N PRO A 55 -3.64 -3.09 -16.22
CA PRO A 55 -2.93 -3.66 -17.35
C PRO A 55 -1.88 -4.68 -16.90
N THR A 56 -1.88 -5.87 -17.50
CA THR A 56 -0.93 -6.94 -17.20
C THR A 56 0.52 -6.46 -17.30
N LYS A 57 0.83 -5.62 -18.29
CA LYS A 57 2.14 -4.97 -18.47
C LYS A 57 2.59 -4.14 -17.26
N TYR A 58 1.67 -3.49 -16.55
CA TYR A 58 1.99 -2.71 -15.36
C TYR A 58 2.26 -3.61 -14.18
N PHE A 59 1.47 -4.67 -14.02
CA PHE A 59 1.71 -5.64 -12.98
C PHE A 59 3.05 -6.38 -13.17
N GLN A 60 3.40 -6.75 -14.41
CA GLN A 60 4.70 -7.33 -14.76
C GLN A 60 5.88 -6.43 -14.39
N GLN A 61 5.76 -5.14 -14.72
CA GLN A 61 6.77 -4.14 -14.36
C GLN A 61 6.84 -3.96 -12.84
N PHE A 62 5.69 -3.93 -12.15
CA PHE A 62 5.66 -3.83 -10.70
C PHE A 62 6.32 -5.03 -10.02
N LEU A 63 6.10 -6.26 -10.49
CA LEU A 63 6.84 -7.43 -10.02
C LEU A 63 8.35 -7.29 -10.24
N LYS A 64 8.76 -6.68 -11.35
CA LYS A 64 10.17 -6.39 -11.60
C LYS A 64 10.74 -5.39 -10.60
N ASP A 65 10.01 -4.32 -10.32
CA ASP A 65 10.41 -3.31 -9.34
C ASP A 65 10.42 -3.86 -7.90
N LEU A 66 9.63 -4.90 -7.64
CA LEU A 66 9.64 -5.71 -6.42
C LEU A 66 10.77 -6.76 -6.37
N LYS A 67 11.75 -6.69 -7.29
CA LYS A 67 12.89 -7.62 -7.40
C LYS A 67 12.48 -9.06 -7.75
N ASN A 68 11.49 -9.23 -8.61
CA ASN A 68 11.05 -10.54 -9.13
C ASN A 68 10.73 -11.55 -8.02
N PRO A 69 9.79 -11.25 -7.11
CA PRO A 69 9.45 -12.12 -6.00
C PRO A 69 8.84 -13.44 -6.50
N GLN A 70 9.14 -14.54 -5.82
CA GLN A 70 8.40 -15.79 -6.04
C GLN A 70 6.99 -15.71 -5.44
N PRO A 71 5.97 -16.30 -6.08
CA PRO A 71 4.64 -16.36 -5.52
C PRO A 71 4.64 -17.22 -4.26
N HIS A 72 4.06 -16.69 -3.17
CA HIS A 72 3.89 -17.41 -1.91
C HIS A 72 2.78 -18.47 -2.00
N SER A 73 1.72 -18.19 -2.76
CA SER A 73 0.69 -19.18 -3.05
C SER A 73 0.00 -18.91 -4.38
N VAL A 74 -0.38 -20.00 -5.05
CA VAL A 74 -1.14 -19.99 -6.30
C VAL A 74 -2.31 -20.93 -6.11
N ARG A 75 -3.54 -20.42 -6.25
CA ARG A 75 -4.76 -21.22 -6.06
C ARG A 75 -5.76 -20.93 -7.16
N SER A 76 -6.43 -21.98 -7.64
CA SER A 76 -7.64 -21.82 -8.42
C SER A 76 -8.82 -21.66 -7.45
N GLN A 77 -9.69 -20.69 -7.71
CA GLN A 77 -10.88 -20.42 -6.92
C GLN A 77 -12.07 -20.15 -7.85
N HIS A 78 -13.22 -20.67 -7.45
CA HIS A 78 -14.50 -20.20 -7.98
C HIS A 78 -14.79 -18.82 -7.39
N HIS A 79 -14.97 -17.82 -8.25
CA HIS A 79 -15.28 -16.47 -7.80
C HIS A 79 -16.78 -16.28 -7.72
N TRP A 80 -17.31 -16.22 -6.50
CA TRP A 80 -18.75 -16.11 -6.24
C TRP A 80 -19.27 -14.65 -6.13
N ARG A 81 -18.41 -13.65 -6.32
CA ARG A 81 -18.79 -12.22 -6.18
C ARG A 81 -18.88 -11.52 -7.54
N ALA A 82 -19.90 -10.70 -7.72
CA ALA A 82 -20.09 -9.94 -8.94
C ALA A 82 -18.96 -8.90 -9.17
N PRO A 83 -18.64 -8.55 -10.42
CA PRO A 83 -19.16 -9.14 -11.66
C PRO A 83 -18.48 -10.48 -11.95
N ILE A 84 -19.26 -11.57 -11.97
CA ILE A 84 -18.78 -12.94 -12.20
C ILE A 84 -18.57 -13.11 -13.71
N LEU A 85 -17.38 -12.76 -14.20
CA LEU A 85 -17.09 -12.84 -15.64
C LEU A 85 -16.48 -14.20 -16.06
N CYS A 86 -15.92 -15.00 -15.15
CA CYS A 86 -15.63 -16.41 -15.47
C CYS A 86 -15.80 -17.32 -14.25
N SER A 87 -16.11 -18.58 -14.52
CA SER A 87 -16.34 -19.62 -13.52
C SER A 87 -15.08 -20.04 -12.74
N PHE A 88 -13.90 -19.98 -13.36
CA PHE A 88 -12.62 -20.37 -12.74
C PHE A 88 -11.60 -19.24 -12.77
N LYS A 89 -11.12 -18.83 -11.60
CA LYS A 89 -10.16 -17.72 -11.44
C LYS A 89 -8.90 -18.20 -10.73
N ARG A 90 -7.74 -17.73 -11.17
CA ARG A 90 -6.47 -17.98 -10.50
C ARG A 90 -6.16 -16.82 -9.57
N LYS A 91 -5.82 -17.14 -8.32
CA LYS A 91 -5.33 -16.21 -7.31
C LYS A 91 -3.85 -16.46 -7.12
N VAL A 92 -3.02 -15.44 -7.34
CA VAL A 92 -1.59 -15.47 -7.06
C VAL A 92 -1.31 -14.50 -5.93
N VAL A 93 -0.63 -14.94 -4.88
CA VAL A 93 -0.30 -14.11 -3.71
C VAL A 93 1.21 -13.99 -3.60
N TYR A 94 1.72 -12.76 -3.62
CA TYR A 94 3.10 -12.41 -3.32
C TYR A 94 3.15 -11.78 -1.94
N ARG A 95 3.88 -12.40 -1.02
CA ARG A 95 3.90 -12.03 0.39
C ARG A 95 5.23 -11.40 0.77
N PHE A 96 5.16 -10.26 1.47
CA PHE A 96 6.31 -9.51 1.92
C PHE A 96 6.25 -9.26 3.42
N PHE A 97 7.37 -9.48 4.10
CA PHE A 97 7.54 -9.22 5.53
C PHE A 97 8.42 -8.00 5.80
N TYR A 98 8.88 -7.32 4.75
CA TYR A 98 9.70 -6.12 4.86
C TYR A 98 9.14 -5.01 3.97
N LEU A 99 8.78 -3.89 4.61
CA LEU A 99 8.17 -2.74 3.94
C LEU A 99 9.11 -2.09 2.91
N GLY A 100 10.42 -2.14 3.14
CA GLY A 100 11.41 -1.47 2.29
C GLY A 100 11.37 -1.91 0.82
N VAL A 101 11.04 -3.17 0.53
CA VAL A 101 10.89 -3.66 -0.87
C VAL A 101 9.72 -2.97 -1.56
N ILE A 102 8.56 -2.90 -0.90
CA ILE A 102 7.37 -2.22 -1.41
C ILE A 102 7.64 -0.73 -1.58
N LYS A 103 8.25 -0.08 -0.58
CA LYS A 103 8.62 1.35 -0.65
C LYS A 103 9.51 1.65 -1.84
N HIS A 104 10.55 0.86 -2.04
CA HIS A 104 11.47 1.05 -3.16
C HIS A 104 10.77 0.90 -4.53
N ALA A 105 9.85 -0.07 -4.65
CA ALA A 105 9.07 -0.24 -5.88
C ALA A 105 8.09 0.92 -6.12
N LEU A 106 7.42 1.41 -5.07
CA LEU A 106 6.50 2.54 -5.16
C LEU A 106 7.22 3.88 -5.38
N ALA A 107 8.48 4.00 -4.96
CA ALA A 107 9.33 5.18 -5.18
C ALA A 107 9.89 5.28 -6.62
N LYS A 108 9.49 4.39 -7.54
CA LYS A 108 9.80 4.53 -8.97
C LYS A 108 9.06 5.71 -9.63
N GLN A 109 8.00 6.20 -8.99
CA GLN A 109 7.44 7.52 -9.25
C GLN A 109 7.94 8.52 -8.21
N ASN A 110 7.95 9.80 -8.57
CA ASN A 110 8.52 10.91 -7.81
C ASN A 110 7.50 12.02 -7.48
N ILE A 111 6.20 11.73 -7.56
CA ILE A 111 5.12 12.70 -7.37
C ILE A 111 4.62 12.65 -5.92
N VAL A 112 4.38 11.46 -5.38
CA VAL A 112 3.80 11.27 -4.03
C VAL A 112 4.67 10.34 -3.21
N THR A 113 4.95 10.71 -1.96
CA THR A 113 5.68 9.84 -1.02
C THR A 113 4.71 8.96 -0.23
N LEU A 114 5.04 7.68 -0.07
CA LEU A 114 4.28 6.78 0.79
C LEU A 114 4.43 7.21 2.26
N LYS A 115 3.30 7.47 2.92
CA LYS A 115 3.22 7.75 4.36
C LYS A 115 3.13 6.42 5.09
N GLU A 116 4.03 6.20 6.04
CA GLU A 116 3.96 5.03 6.93
C GLU A 116 3.15 5.32 8.18
N ARG A 117 3.03 6.60 8.53
CA ARG A 117 2.37 7.08 9.72
C ARG A 117 1.52 8.29 9.40
N ALA A 118 0.43 8.43 10.15
CA ALA A 118 -0.38 9.65 10.19
C ALA A 118 -0.88 9.88 11.60
N SER A 119 -0.90 11.15 12.01
CA SER A 119 -1.45 11.58 13.30
C SER A 119 -2.64 12.50 13.07
N TRP A 120 -3.69 12.34 13.86
CA TRP A 120 -4.95 13.06 13.70
C TRP A 120 -5.35 13.72 15.02
N ASN A 121 -5.91 14.93 14.94
CA ASN A 121 -6.63 15.61 16.00
C ASN A 121 -8.11 15.69 15.57
N GLY A 122 -8.94 14.80 16.10
CA GLY A 122 -10.30 14.57 15.63
C GLY A 122 -10.31 14.20 14.14
N HIS A 123 -10.76 15.13 13.31
CA HIS A 123 -10.86 14.97 11.85
C HIS A 123 -9.73 15.69 11.08
N VAL A 124 -8.86 16.42 11.78
CA VAL A 124 -7.77 17.20 11.18
C VAL A 124 -6.50 16.36 11.16
N LEU A 125 -5.90 16.20 9.99
CA LEU A 125 -4.57 15.60 9.85
C LEU A 125 -3.55 16.56 10.47
N VAL A 126 -2.85 16.10 11.49
CA VAL A 126 -1.73 16.84 12.07
C VAL A 126 -0.54 16.59 11.16
N ALA A 127 -0.02 17.66 10.54
CA ALA A 127 1.21 17.56 9.77
C ALA A 127 2.31 16.97 10.66
N GLU A 128 3.14 16.09 10.09
CA GLU A 128 4.37 15.62 10.74
C GLU A 128 5.38 16.79 10.81
N HIS A 129 5.06 17.85 11.56
CA HIS A 129 6.03 18.82 11.99
C HIS A 129 6.61 18.35 13.32
N GLU A 130 7.93 18.31 13.36
CA GLU A 130 8.78 17.81 14.44
C GLU A 130 8.88 16.28 14.49
N LYS A 131 9.54 15.68 13.49
CA LYS A 131 10.67 14.83 13.89
C LYS A 131 11.57 15.73 14.74
N GLN A 132 11.49 15.66 16.05
CA GLN A 132 12.56 16.10 16.95
C GLN A 132 13.79 15.25 16.57
N GLY A 133 14.53 15.73 15.59
CA GLY A 133 15.71 15.11 15.04
C GLY A 133 16.34 16.19 14.18
N ASP A 134 17.23 16.97 14.81
CA ASP A 134 18.00 18.08 14.26
C ASP A 134 17.37 19.49 14.31
N ALA A 135 16.55 19.77 15.33
CA ALA A 135 16.23 21.16 15.67
C ALA A 135 17.37 21.75 16.51
N ASP A 136 17.95 22.85 16.03
CA ASP A 136 18.90 23.70 16.78
C ASP A 136 18.40 23.89 18.24
N PRO A 137 19.23 23.63 19.27
CA PRO A 137 18.88 23.76 20.68
C PRO A 137 18.16 25.07 21.02
N VAL A 138 18.51 26.16 20.33
CA VAL A 138 17.87 27.48 20.52
C VAL A 138 16.42 27.47 20.02
N GLN A 139 16.14 26.87 18.86
CA GLN A 139 14.78 26.73 18.34
C GLN A 139 13.94 25.78 19.18
N ALA A 140 14.54 24.71 19.70
CA ALA A 140 13.86 23.80 20.62
C ALA A 140 13.46 24.50 21.93
N LEU A 141 14.36 25.32 22.50
CA LEU A 141 14.07 26.14 23.69
C LEU A 141 13.00 27.20 23.43
N LEU A 142 13.04 27.88 22.28
CA LEU A 142 12.03 28.87 21.90
C LEU A 142 10.67 28.23 21.65
N ALA A 143 10.62 27.06 20.99
CA ALA A 143 9.41 26.28 20.83
C ALA A 143 8.87 25.80 22.19
N ALA A 144 9.73 25.35 23.10
CA ALA A 144 9.33 24.94 24.45
C ALA A 144 8.78 26.11 25.27
N LYS A 145 9.40 27.30 25.21
CA LYS A 145 8.89 28.51 25.87
C LYS A 145 7.53 28.93 25.30
N ARG A 146 7.36 28.92 23.97
CA ARG A 146 6.05 29.19 23.33
C ARG A 146 4.99 28.17 23.73
N LYS A 147 5.37 26.90 23.88
CA LYS A 147 4.50 25.80 24.37
C LYS A 147 4.12 25.97 25.85
N ALA A 148 5.02 26.47 26.70
CA ALA A 148 4.77 26.70 28.13
C ALA A 148 3.84 27.88 28.42
N HIS A 149 3.89 28.94 27.59
CA HIS A 149 3.06 30.13 27.73
C HIS A 149 1.66 30.01 27.11
N GLY A 150 1.22 28.81 26.70
CA GLY A 150 -0.16 28.58 26.23
C GLY A 150 -0.49 29.20 24.86
N ALA A 151 0.48 29.77 24.15
CA ALA A 151 0.27 30.49 22.89
C ALA A 151 -0.06 29.58 21.69
N ILE A 152 0.10 28.25 21.84
CA ILE A 152 -0.24 27.27 20.81
C ILE A 152 -1.23 26.28 21.45
N PRO A 153 -2.49 26.23 21.00
CA PRO A 153 -3.41 25.17 21.41
C PRO A 153 -2.73 23.83 21.15
N ARG A 154 -2.61 22.98 22.19
CA ARG A 154 -2.20 21.59 21.99
C ARG A 154 -3.20 20.98 21.01
N ALA A 155 -2.80 20.77 19.76
CA ALA A 155 -3.53 19.87 18.88
C ALA A 155 -3.37 18.47 19.49
N ARG A 156 -4.25 18.13 20.45
CA ARG A 156 -4.22 16.83 21.13
C ARG A 156 -4.39 15.78 20.05
N ILE A 157 -3.36 14.98 19.85
CA ILE A 157 -3.46 13.86 18.92
C ILE A 157 -4.47 12.90 19.53
N THR A 158 -5.56 12.65 18.80
CA THR A 158 -6.63 11.74 19.22
C THR A 158 -6.50 10.38 18.55
N CYS A 159 -5.75 10.29 17.45
CA CYS A 159 -5.53 9.03 16.74
C CYS A 159 -4.18 9.01 16.04
N ILE A 160 -3.45 7.91 16.16
CA ILE A 160 -2.24 7.63 15.40
C ILE A 160 -2.46 6.37 14.59
N SER A 161 -2.16 6.43 13.30
CA SER A 161 -2.22 5.30 12.38
C SER A 161 -0.82 4.97 11.86
N ASN A 162 -0.42 3.70 11.96
CA ASN A 162 0.88 3.20 11.52
C ASN A 162 0.72 2.00 10.60
N LEU A 163 1.40 2.02 9.46
CA LEU A 163 1.58 0.86 8.60
C LEU A 163 2.62 -0.04 9.25
N ILE A 164 2.24 -1.28 9.59
CA ILE A 164 3.16 -2.20 10.24
C ILE A 164 3.37 -3.40 9.34
N VAL A 165 4.65 -3.66 9.02
CA VAL A 165 5.07 -4.84 8.26
C VAL A 165 6.14 -5.59 9.03
N GLY A 166 5.97 -6.90 9.18
CA GLY A 166 6.96 -7.73 9.84
C GLY A 166 6.51 -9.18 10.01
N TYR A 167 7.48 -10.01 10.40
CA TYR A 167 7.17 -11.27 11.07
C TYR A 167 6.57 -10.90 12.42
N GLY A 168 5.25 -10.91 12.51
CA GLY A 168 4.58 -10.58 13.77
C GLY A 168 4.78 -11.67 14.82
N GLU A 169 4.32 -11.42 16.03
CA GLU A 169 4.46 -12.36 17.14
C GLU A 169 3.31 -13.38 17.17
N GLY A 170 3.63 -14.67 17.28
CA GLY A 170 2.65 -15.75 17.37
C GLY A 170 1.77 -15.90 16.13
N ARG A 171 0.43 -15.84 16.29
CA ARG A 171 -0.55 -16.02 15.19
C ARG A 171 -0.81 -14.75 14.37
N ALA A 172 -0.25 -13.61 14.76
CA ALA A 172 -0.54 -12.32 14.15
C ALA A 172 0.56 -11.90 13.18
N THR A 173 0.64 -12.52 11.99
CA THR A 173 1.57 -12.06 10.96
C THR A 173 1.14 -10.67 10.46
N ARG A 174 2.09 -9.74 10.28
CA ARG A 174 1.84 -8.39 9.77
C ARG A 174 2.44 -8.28 8.38
N GLU A 175 2.05 -9.18 7.48
CA GLU A 175 2.55 -9.17 6.11
C GLU A 175 1.86 -8.10 5.23
N ILE A 176 2.53 -7.75 4.14
CA ILE A 176 1.88 -7.17 2.97
C ILE A 176 1.71 -8.27 1.93
N ASP A 177 0.47 -8.49 1.49
CA ASP A 177 0.17 -9.36 0.36
C ASP A 177 -0.17 -8.50 -0.86
N VAL A 178 0.61 -8.67 -1.94
CA VAL A 178 0.24 -8.24 -3.28
C VAL A 178 -0.44 -9.43 -3.97
N ILE A 179 -1.72 -9.29 -4.24
CA ILE A 179 -2.58 -10.35 -4.77
C ILE A 179 -2.93 -10.02 -6.21
N TRP A 180 -2.78 -11.00 -7.10
CA TRP A 180 -3.07 -10.86 -8.51
C TRP A 180 -4.10 -11.89 -8.99
N TRP A 181 -5.06 -11.39 -9.75
CA TRP A 181 -6.10 -12.16 -10.41
C TRP A 181 -6.00 -11.94 -11.93
N PRO A 182 -5.19 -12.73 -12.65
CA PRO A 182 -4.90 -12.51 -14.07
C PRO A 182 -6.10 -12.71 -14.97
N ASN A 183 -6.98 -13.65 -14.63
CA ASN A 183 -8.07 -14.08 -15.49
C ASN A 183 -9.43 -13.70 -14.91
N LEU A 184 -9.50 -12.63 -14.10
CA LEU A 184 -10.77 -12.15 -13.53
C LEU A 184 -11.70 -11.56 -14.60
N TYR A 185 -11.15 -11.00 -15.67
CA TYR A 185 -11.89 -10.46 -16.80
C TYR A 185 -11.75 -11.38 -18.02
N HIS A 186 -12.66 -11.27 -19.00
CA HIS A 186 -12.53 -12.02 -20.26
C HIS A 186 -11.31 -11.60 -21.08
N THR A 187 -10.85 -10.37 -20.90
CA THR A 187 -9.69 -9.81 -21.62
C THR A 187 -8.39 -10.22 -20.93
N SER A 188 -7.47 -10.85 -21.67
CA SER A 188 -6.17 -11.31 -21.15
C SER A 188 -5.16 -10.19 -20.84
N LEU A 189 -5.43 -8.96 -21.29
CA LEU A 189 -4.54 -7.81 -21.14
C LEU A 189 -4.67 -7.08 -19.81
N VAL A 190 -5.69 -7.42 -19.02
CA VAL A 190 -5.98 -6.76 -17.73
C VAL A 190 -6.34 -7.79 -16.67
N GLY A 191 -6.07 -7.46 -15.41
CA GLY A 191 -6.46 -8.27 -14.27
C GLY A 191 -6.83 -7.40 -13.07
N LYS A 192 -7.14 -8.06 -11.95
CA LYS A 192 -7.36 -7.37 -10.68
C LYS A 192 -6.14 -7.53 -9.79
N MET A 193 -5.60 -6.42 -9.33
CA MET A 193 -4.59 -6.38 -8.28
C MET A 193 -5.27 -6.03 -6.96
N SER A 194 -4.81 -6.62 -5.86
CA SER A 194 -5.19 -6.19 -4.53
C SER A 194 -3.97 -6.10 -3.64
N ILE A 195 -3.91 -5.07 -2.80
CA ILE A 195 -2.86 -4.94 -1.78
C ILE A 195 -3.55 -5.09 -0.43
N ARG A 196 -3.22 -6.16 0.30
CA ARG A 196 -3.69 -6.39 1.66
C ARG A 196 -2.56 -6.08 2.63
N LEU A 197 -2.84 -5.25 3.62
CA LEU A 197 -1.85 -4.88 4.63
C LEU A 197 -2.51 -4.58 5.97
N PHE A 198 -1.68 -4.62 7.03
CA PHE A 198 -2.07 -4.26 8.38
C PHE A 198 -1.72 -2.81 8.70
N VAL A 199 -2.68 -2.12 9.29
CA VAL A 199 -2.55 -0.75 9.77
C VAL A 199 -2.94 -0.73 11.24
N SER A 200 -1.97 -0.51 12.11
CA SER A 200 -2.24 -0.27 13.53
C SER A 200 -2.86 1.11 13.69
N ARG A 201 -3.87 1.20 14.55
CA ARG A 201 -4.47 2.46 14.96
C ARG A 201 -4.57 2.49 16.47
N VAL A 202 -4.13 3.59 17.05
CA VAL A 202 -4.20 3.86 18.48
C VAL A 202 -5.02 5.11 18.65
N HIS A 203 -6.17 4.98 19.30
CA HIS A 203 -6.97 6.12 19.73
C HIS A 203 -6.44 6.57 21.09
N LEU A 204 -6.11 7.85 21.18
CA LEU A 204 -5.64 8.49 22.40
C LEU A 204 -6.82 9.28 22.95
N GLU A 205 -7.41 8.79 24.04
CA GLU A 205 -8.47 9.48 24.78
C GLU A 205 -7.94 10.78 25.39
#